data_AF-A0A2Z5X1N0-F1
#
_entry.id   AF-A0A2Z5X1N0-F1
#
_cell.length_a   1.000
_cell.length_b   1.000
_cell.length_c   1.000
_cell.angle_alpha   90.00
_cell.angle_beta   90.00
_cell.angle_gamma   90.00
#
_symmetry.space_group_name_H-M   'P 1'
#
loop_
_entity.id
_entity.type
_entity.pdbx_description
1 polymer ?
#
loop_
_entity_poly.entity_id
_entity_poly.type
_entity_poly.pdbx_seq_one_letter_code
_entity_poly.pdbx_strand_id
1 'polypeptide(L)'
;MEDILINTITKPSMKYTTCLSLFSLLSLTAAVAAPVHAQSNSGHSLVGSFRTELKSLSIKVALPKYVPQGFWIAAVETKPCRRGDRIDANGVCRFGPDYTVLYRNAQDQCFAVEATGGGIGGPTGRYSRTVNTKLLGKVDVNIGNGNGQPITEAIAKTPQELWSFPAGKSPFYSMRTINSQAANRINAAIICNDTAYMTPNEFIKIVQSLDWLR
;
A
#
# COMPACT_ATOMS: atom_id res chain seq x y z
N MET A 1 44.50 -10.68 53.75
CA MET A 1 45.51 -9.74 53.24
C MET A 1 44.85 -9.06 52.05
N GLU A 2 44.01 -8.06 52.32
CA GLU A 2 44.43 -6.64 52.50
C GLU A 2 44.85 -6.10 51.11
N ASP A 3 44.23 -5.10 50.50
CA ASP A 3 43.66 -3.88 51.07
C ASP A 3 42.50 -3.28 50.27
N ILE A 4 41.71 -2.53 51.03
CA ILE A 4 40.61 -1.64 50.66
C ILE A 4 41.18 -0.30 50.20
N LEU A 5 40.65 0.28 49.11
CA LEU A 5 40.82 1.70 48.82
C LEU A 5 39.48 2.33 48.41
N ILE A 6 38.95 3.08 49.36
CA ILE A 6 37.76 3.93 49.29
C ILE A 6 38.20 5.26 48.68
N ASN A 7 37.56 5.67 47.57
CA ASN A 7 37.63 7.06 47.11
C ASN A 7 36.28 7.75 47.38
N THR A 8 36.35 8.74 48.27
CA THR A 8 35.32 9.74 48.58
C THR A 8 35.70 11.05 47.88
N ILE A 9 34.81 12.06 47.89
CA ILE A 9 35.02 13.51 47.58
C ILE A 9 34.47 13.89 46.17
N THR A 10 33.61 14.90 45.93
CA THR A 10 32.86 15.88 46.73
C THR A 10 31.72 16.44 45.88
N LYS A 11 30.67 16.92 46.56
CA LYS A 11 29.48 17.60 46.04
C LYS A 11 29.74 19.12 45.92
N PRO A 12 29.44 19.79 44.80
CA PRO A 12 29.20 21.23 44.84
C PRO A 12 27.70 21.52 44.89
N SER A 13 27.30 22.21 45.95
CA SER A 13 26.02 22.91 46.08
C SER A 13 26.14 24.23 45.31
N MET A 14 25.22 24.52 44.39
CA MET A 14 25.12 25.85 43.79
C MET A 14 23.72 26.42 44.07
N LYS A 15 23.74 27.52 44.83
CA LYS A 15 22.60 28.31 45.29
C LYS A 15 22.32 29.43 44.29
N TYR A 16 21.03 29.57 43.97
CA TYR A 16 20.25 30.77 43.61
C TYR A 16 20.90 31.90 42.81
N THR A 17 20.34 32.19 41.63
CA THR A 17 20.00 33.58 41.26
C THR A 17 18.68 33.61 40.47
N THR A 18 17.66 34.15 41.11
CA THR A 18 16.40 34.61 40.49
C THR A 18 16.68 35.77 39.55
N CYS A 19 16.25 35.66 38.29
CA CYS A 19 16.07 36.81 37.41
C CYS A 19 14.57 36.97 37.14
N LEU A 20 13.97 37.98 37.78
CA LEU A 20 12.64 38.48 37.43
C LEU A 20 12.71 39.14 36.06
N SER A 21 12.17 38.48 35.05
CA SER A 21 11.74 39.15 33.81
C SER A 21 10.22 39.23 33.80
N LEU A 22 9.73 40.42 34.14
CA LEU A 22 8.37 40.87 33.89
C LEU A 22 8.17 41.13 32.38
N PHE A 23 6.91 40.96 31.95
CA PHE A 23 6.35 41.29 30.63
C PHE A 23 6.76 40.41 29.44
N SER A 24 5.83 39.57 28.98
CA SER A 24 5.22 39.75 27.65
C SER A 24 4.05 38.79 27.42
N LEU A 25 2.87 39.41 27.28
CA LEU A 25 1.75 39.02 26.41
C LEU A 25 1.25 37.57 26.49
N LEU A 26 0.13 37.40 27.21
CA LEU A 26 -0.88 36.39 26.89
C LEU A 26 -1.35 36.63 25.44
N SER A 27 -0.74 35.93 24.49
CA SER A 27 -1.38 35.67 23.23
C SER A 27 -2.42 34.57 23.50
N LEU A 28 -3.69 34.94 23.65
CA LEU A 28 -4.77 34.02 23.29
C LEU A 28 -4.62 33.76 21.79
N THR A 29 -3.76 32.82 21.42
CA THR A 29 -3.97 32.10 20.17
C THR A 29 -5.24 31.32 20.41
N ALA A 30 -6.38 31.89 19.99
CA ALA A 30 -7.49 31.08 19.56
C ALA A 30 -6.87 30.06 18.60
N ALA A 31 -6.71 28.82 19.07
CA ALA A 31 -6.52 27.71 18.19
C ALA A 31 -7.79 27.71 17.35
N VAL A 32 -7.71 28.40 16.22
CA VAL A 32 -8.57 28.11 15.08
C VAL A 32 -8.28 26.64 14.86
N ALA A 33 -9.14 25.80 15.43
CA ALA A 33 -9.26 24.43 14.99
C ALA A 33 -9.51 24.59 13.49
N ALA A 34 -8.43 24.48 12.72
CA ALA A 34 -8.53 24.33 11.29
C ALA A 34 -9.60 23.26 11.13
N PRO A 35 -10.64 23.50 10.31
CA PRO A 35 -11.64 22.49 10.10
C PRO A 35 -10.84 21.25 9.73
N VAL A 36 -10.90 20.24 10.62
CA VAL A 36 -10.46 18.90 10.30
C VAL A 36 -11.05 18.70 8.92
N HIS A 37 -10.19 18.56 7.92
CA HIS A 37 -10.64 18.24 6.57
C HIS A 37 -11.41 16.94 6.75
N ALA A 38 -12.72 17.08 6.96
CA ALA A 38 -13.72 16.07 6.73
C ALA A 38 -13.57 15.85 5.24
N GLN A 39 -12.63 14.98 4.92
CA GLN A 39 -12.37 14.49 3.59
C GLN A 39 -13.67 13.80 3.24
N SER A 40 -14.51 14.58 2.56
CA SER A 40 -15.79 14.16 2.04
C SER A 40 -15.60 12.79 1.41
N ASN A 41 -16.41 11.82 1.85
CA ASN A 41 -16.53 10.46 1.31
C ASN A 41 -16.98 10.44 -0.18
N SER A 42 -16.72 11.49 -0.94
CA SER A 42 -16.83 11.57 -2.39
C SER A 42 -15.60 10.91 -3.01
N GLY A 43 -15.71 9.59 -3.19
CA GLY A 43 -14.84 8.69 -3.96
C GLY A 43 -13.46 9.22 -4.37
N HIS A 44 -12.41 8.67 -3.74
CA HIS A 44 -11.00 8.75 -4.09
C HIS A 44 -10.77 8.97 -5.61
N SER A 45 -10.80 10.24 -6.02
CA SER A 45 -10.71 10.61 -7.42
C SER A 45 -9.26 10.45 -7.83
N LEU A 46 -9.00 9.46 -8.69
CA LEU A 46 -7.72 9.32 -9.39
C LEU A 46 -7.35 10.69 -9.98
N VAL A 47 -6.25 11.30 -9.49
CA VAL A 47 -5.77 12.61 -9.97
C VAL A 47 -5.70 12.56 -11.50
N GLY A 48 -6.11 13.63 -12.18
CA GLY A 48 -6.26 13.65 -13.64
C GLY A 48 -5.01 13.19 -14.40
N SER A 49 -3.82 13.50 -13.88
CA SER A 49 -2.52 13.05 -14.43
C SER A 49 -2.41 11.52 -14.47
N PHE A 50 -2.71 10.82 -13.38
CA PHE A 50 -2.66 9.37 -13.29
C PHE A 50 -3.65 8.69 -14.24
N ARG A 51 -4.84 9.30 -14.43
CA ARG A 51 -5.82 8.78 -15.38
C ARG A 51 -5.29 8.80 -16.80
N THR A 52 -4.68 9.91 -17.21
CA THR A 52 -4.10 10.04 -18.55
C THR A 52 -2.97 9.05 -18.78
N GLU A 53 -2.09 8.89 -17.80
CA GLU A 53 -0.98 7.94 -17.85
C GLU A 53 -1.47 6.50 -18.02
N LEU A 54 -2.42 6.05 -17.20
CA LEU A 54 -3.00 4.70 -17.29
C LEU A 54 -3.73 4.46 -18.61
N LYS A 55 -4.49 5.44 -19.11
CA LYS A 55 -5.20 5.33 -20.40
C LYS A 55 -4.23 5.27 -21.59
N SER A 56 -3.02 5.81 -21.46
CA SER A 56 -2.02 5.79 -22.53
C SER A 56 -1.52 4.39 -22.88
N LEU A 57 -1.71 3.40 -22.00
CA LEU A 57 -1.28 2.02 -22.21
C LEU A 57 -2.14 1.24 -23.21
N SER A 58 -3.29 1.79 -23.64
CA SER A 58 -4.21 1.14 -24.58
C SER A 58 -4.72 -0.25 -24.15
N ILE A 59 -4.64 -0.58 -22.85
CA ILE A 59 -5.26 -1.75 -22.23
C ILE A 59 -6.44 -1.31 -21.36
N LYS A 60 -7.31 -2.26 -21.01
CA LYS A 60 -8.29 -2.03 -19.94
C LYS A 60 -7.55 -1.92 -18.61
N VAL A 61 -7.98 -0.97 -17.78
CA VAL A 61 -7.36 -0.70 -16.48
C VAL A 61 -8.37 -1.05 -15.39
N ALA A 62 -8.03 -2.01 -14.53
CA ALA A 62 -8.84 -2.41 -13.39
C ALA A 62 -8.38 -1.65 -12.14
N LEU A 63 -9.30 -0.97 -11.47
CA LEU A 63 -9.07 -0.30 -10.19
C LEU A 63 -10.19 -0.62 -9.19
N PRO A 64 -9.90 -0.67 -7.89
CA PRO A 64 -10.88 -0.97 -6.87
C PRO A 64 -11.85 0.20 -6.70
N LYS A 65 -13.15 -0.11 -6.60
CA LYS A 65 -14.18 0.85 -6.16
C LYS A 65 -14.19 1.01 -4.64
N TYR A 66 -13.76 -0.01 -3.91
CA TYR A 66 -13.59 0.02 -2.48
C TYR A 66 -12.10 0.13 -2.14
N VAL A 67 -11.73 1.24 -1.53
CA VAL A 67 -10.40 1.47 -0.95
C VAL A 67 -10.59 1.62 0.55
N PRO A 68 -9.83 0.90 1.41
CA PRO A 68 -9.98 1.03 2.85
C PRO A 68 -9.80 2.48 3.30
N GLN A 69 -10.50 2.85 4.37
CA GLN A 69 -10.45 4.22 4.87
C GLN A 69 -9.00 4.66 5.17
N GLY A 70 -8.65 5.87 4.76
CA GLY A 70 -7.34 6.45 4.99
C GLY A 70 -6.26 6.04 3.99
N PHE A 71 -6.57 5.18 3.01
CA PHE A 71 -5.67 4.91 1.88
C PHE A 71 -5.90 5.88 0.73
N TRP A 72 -4.82 6.33 0.10
CA TRP A 72 -4.84 7.13 -1.11
C TRP A 72 -3.84 6.57 -2.13
N ILE A 73 -4.01 6.97 -3.41
CA ILE A 73 -3.05 6.63 -4.46
C ILE A 73 -1.79 7.45 -4.24
N ALA A 74 -0.68 6.77 -3.98
CA ALA A 74 0.61 7.38 -3.70
C ALA A 74 1.50 7.45 -4.95
N ALA A 75 1.41 6.45 -5.83
CA ALA A 75 2.10 6.45 -7.12
C ALA A 75 1.35 5.61 -8.16
N VAL A 76 1.64 5.92 -9.41
CA VAL A 76 1.35 5.10 -10.57
C VAL A 76 2.67 4.87 -11.30
N GLU A 77 2.95 3.63 -11.66
CA GLU A 77 4.02 3.25 -12.56
C GLU A 77 3.39 2.61 -13.80
N THR A 78 3.80 3.03 -14.99
CA THR A 78 3.38 2.45 -16.25
C THR A 78 4.59 2.02 -17.08
N LYS A 79 4.46 0.87 -17.75
CA LYS A 79 5.48 0.32 -18.66
C LYS A 79 4.80 -0.01 -19.98
N PRO A 80 4.84 0.88 -20.99
CA PRO A 80 4.21 0.62 -22.27
C PRO A 80 4.96 -0.49 -23.02
N CYS A 81 4.30 -1.07 -24.02
CA CYS A 81 4.97 -1.94 -25.00
C CYS A 81 6.15 -1.22 -25.66
N ARG A 82 7.20 -1.98 -26.00
CA ARG A 82 8.35 -1.38 -26.68
C ARG A 82 7.95 -1.04 -28.12
N ARG A 83 8.59 -0.01 -28.66
CA ARG A 83 8.37 0.39 -30.06
C ARG A 83 8.72 -0.79 -30.99
N GLY A 84 7.76 -1.18 -31.83
CA GLY A 84 7.92 -2.28 -32.78
C GLY A 84 7.48 -3.65 -32.23
N ASP A 85 7.11 -3.75 -30.95
CA ASP A 85 6.48 -4.97 -30.44
C ASP A 85 5.16 -5.23 -31.16
N ARG A 86 4.88 -6.51 -31.43
CA ARG A 86 3.56 -6.93 -31.90
C ARG A 86 2.56 -6.81 -30.75
N ILE A 87 1.53 -6.00 -30.95
CA ILE A 87 0.43 -5.79 -30.03
C ILE A 87 -0.77 -6.63 -30.49
N ASP A 88 -1.39 -7.37 -29.59
CA ASP A 88 -2.59 -8.15 -29.85
C ASP A 88 -3.87 -7.29 -29.78
N ALA A 89 -5.04 -7.92 -29.98
CA ALA A 89 -6.32 -7.22 -29.96
C ALA A 89 -6.72 -6.65 -28.58
N ASN A 90 -6.05 -7.08 -27.50
CA ASN A 90 -6.29 -6.59 -26.14
C ASN A 90 -5.33 -5.45 -25.76
N GLY A 91 -4.45 -5.02 -26.67
CA GLY A 91 -3.45 -3.98 -26.39
C GLY A 91 -2.18 -4.53 -25.73
N VAL A 92 -1.96 -5.84 -25.76
CA VAL A 92 -0.87 -6.53 -25.07
C VAL A 92 0.23 -6.98 -26.03
N CYS A 93 1.48 -6.82 -25.62
CA CYS A 93 2.68 -7.37 -26.25
C CYS A 93 3.34 -8.45 -25.37
N ARG A 94 4.37 -9.12 -25.87
CA ARG A 94 5.01 -10.28 -25.20
C ARG A 94 5.45 -10.00 -23.75
N PHE A 95 5.88 -8.77 -23.45
CA PHE A 95 6.40 -8.36 -22.14
C PHE A 95 5.77 -7.04 -21.66
N GLY A 96 4.46 -6.86 -21.87
CA GLY A 96 3.75 -5.67 -21.43
C GLY A 96 2.46 -5.43 -22.22
N PRO A 97 1.82 -4.27 -22.11
CA PRO A 97 2.17 -3.22 -21.17
C PRO A 97 1.86 -3.66 -19.74
N ASP A 98 2.54 -3.04 -18.78
CA ASP A 98 2.29 -3.25 -17.36
C ASP A 98 1.88 -1.93 -16.70
N TYR A 99 1.08 -2.02 -15.64
CA TYR A 99 0.90 -0.91 -14.70
C TYR A 99 0.92 -1.38 -13.26
N THR A 100 1.25 -0.47 -12.36
CA THR A 100 1.13 -0.63 -10.92
C THR A 100 0.55 0.64 -10.33
N VAL A 101 -0.57 0.54 -9.61
CA VAL A 101 -1.15 1.63 -8.83
C VAL A 101 -0.92 1.32 -7.36
N LEU A 102 -0.07 2.11 -6.71
CA LEU A 102 0.31 1.96 -5.31
C LEU A 102 -0.60 2.82 -4.43
N TYR A 103 -1.23 2.18 -3.46
CA TYR A 103 -2.03 2.82 -2.43
C TYR A 103 -1.25 2.82 -1.10
N ARG A 104 -1.32 3.92 -0.35
CA ARG A 104 -0.65 4.11 0.94
C ARG A 104 -1.57 4.83 1.92
N ASN A 105 -1.41 4.56 3.22
CA ASN A 105 -2.05 5.33 4.28
C ASN A 105 -1.03 6.09 5.15
N ALA A 106 -1.53 6.79 6.18
CA ALA A 106 -0.69 7.61 7.07
C ALA A 106 0.24 6.79 8.00
N GLN A 107 0.06 5.47 8.07
CA GLN A 107 0.91 4.53 8.82
C GLN A 107 1.90 3.81 7.90
N ASP A 108 2.07 4.31 6.67
CA ASP A 108 2.92 3.75 5.62
C ASP A 108 2.52 2.33 5.20
N GLN A 109 1.32 1.89 5.53
CA GLN A 109 0.82 0.60 5.07
C GLN A 109 0.46 0.73 3.59
N CYS A 110 0.87 -0.25 2.79
CA CYS A 110 0.74 -0.16 1.34
C CYS A 110 0.15 -1.42 0.72
N PHE A 111 -0.61 -1.24 -0.36
CA PHE A 111 -1.01 -2.30 -1.27
C PHE A 111 -0.97 -1.77 -2.70
N ALA A 112 -0.84 -2.65 -3.68
CA ALA A 112 -0.82 -2.26 -5.08
C ALA A 112 -1.74 -3.12 -5.93
N VAL A 113 -2.31 -2.50 -6.94
CA VAL A 113 -3.10 -3.14 -8.00
C VAL A 113 -2.28 -3.10 -9.29
N GLU A 114 -2.18 -4.25 -9.94
CA GLU A 114 -1.22 -4.47 -11.01
C GLU A 114 -1.91 -5.11 -12.21
N ALA A 115 -1.40 -4.81 -13.40
CA ALA A 115 -1.68 -5.60 -14.58
C ALA A 115 -0.37 -5.92 -15.31
N THR A 116 -0.32 -7.11 -15.92
CA THR A 116 0.79 -7.50 -16.78
C THR A 116 0.32 -8.15 -18.08
N GLY A 117 0.93 -7.75 -19.20
CA GLY A 117 0.65 -8.32 -20.52
C GLY A 117 1.43 -9.61 -20.84
N GLY A 118 2.34 -10.04 -19.97
CA GLY A 118 3.18 -11.22 -20.19
C GLY A 118 2.57 -12.55 -19.73
N GLY A 119 3.40 -13.60 -19.79
CA GLY A 119 3.08 -14.88 -19.16
C GLY A 119 3.00 -14.74 -17.64
N ILE A 120 1.97 -15.33 -17.04
CA ILE A 120 1.82 -15.38 -15.59
C ILE A 120 2.40 -16.66 -15.02
N GLY A 121 3.06 -16.52 -13.89
CA GLY A 121 3.55 -17.61 -13.07
C GLY A 121 3.64 -17.14 -11.62
N GLY A 122 3.62 -18.09 -10.69
CA GLY A 122 3.72 -17.77 -9.28
C GLY A 122 3.54 -19.03 -8.44
N PRO A 123 4.13 -19.08 -7.24
CA PRO A 123 3.91 -20.19 -6.33
C PRO A 123 2.44 -20.20 -5.88
N THR A 124 1.88 -21.36 -5.57
CA THR A 124 0.61 -21.41 -4.84
C THR A 124 0.79 -20.85 -3.42
N GLY A 125 -0.25 -20.23 -2.88
CA GLY A 125 -0.25 -19.77 -1.49
C GLY A 125 -0.06 -20.93 -0.50
N ARG A 126 0.55 -20.70 0.67
CA ARG A 126 0.47 -21.69 1.77
C ARG A 126 -0.98 -21.87 2.19
N TYR A 127 -1.68 -20.74 2.34
CA TYR A 127 -3.12 -20.69 2.51
C TYR A 127 -3.75 -19.98 1.31
N SER A 128 -4.93 -20.42 0.90
CA SER A 128 -5.66 -19.85 -0.23
C SER A 128 -7.17 -19.79 0.01
N ARG A 129 -7.83 -18.83 -0.62
CA ARG A 129 -9.29 -18.72 -0.71
C ARG A 129 -9.65 -18.20 -2.09
N THR A 130 -10.39 -19.00 -2.85
CA THR A 130 -10.97 -18.56 -4.11
C THR A 130 -12.14 -17.61 -3.85
N VAL A 131 -12.10 -16.44 -4.48
CA VAL A 131 -13.16 -15.43 -4.42
C VAL A 131 -13.75 -15.20 -5.79
N ASN A 132 -15.07 -15.10 -5.85
CA ASN A 132 -15.77 -14.70 -7.06
C ASN A 132 -15.80 -13.17 -7.13
N THR A 133 -15.33 -12.64 -8.25
CA THR A 133 -15.32 -11.21 -8.57
C THR A 133 -16.18 -10.96 -9.79
N LYS A 134 -16.81 -9.77 -9.85
CA LYS A 134 -17.59 -9.37 -11.03
C LYS A 134 -16.70 -9.18 -12.26
N LEU A 135 -15.50 -8.65 -12.07
CA LEU A 135 -14.60 -8.24 -13.15
C LEU A 135 -13.78 -9.39 -13.73
N LEU A 136 -13.18 -10.22 -12.87
CA LEU A 136 -12.16 -11.19 -13.23
C LEU A 136 -12.64 -12.65 -13.10
N GLY A 137 -13.87 -12.87 -12.64
CA GLY A 137 -14.36 -14.21 -12.32
C GLY A 137 -13.72 -14.73 -11.03
N LYS A 138 -13.24 -15.97 -11.05
CA LYS A 138 -12.58 -16.60 -9.89
C LYS A 138 -11.15 -16.09 -9.74
N VAL A 139 -10.81 -15.63 -8.55
CA VAL A 139 -9.48 -15.13 -8.18
C VAL A 139 -9.05 -15.81 -6.89
N ASP A 140 -7.85 -16.34 -6.83
CA ASP A 140 -7.33 -16.93 -5.60
C ASP A 140 -6.59 -15.87 -4.77
N VAL A 141 -7.01 -15.68 -3.53
CA VAL A 141 -6.29 -14.86 -2.54
C VAL A 141 -5.42 -15.76 -1.70
N ASN A 142 -4.13 -15.43 -1.63
CA ASN A 142 -3.07 -16.29 -1.12
C ASN A 142 -2.29 -15.64 0.03
N ILE A 143 -1.79 -16.48 0.94
CA ILE A 143 -0.91 -16.12 2.06
C ILE A 143 0.29 -17.05 2.05
N GLY A 144 1.50 -16.49 2.12
CA GLY A 144 2.76 -17.25 2.09
C GLY A 144 2.92 -18.12 0.85
N ASN A 145 3.90 -19.02 0.85
CA ASN A 145 4.15 -19.97 -0.24
C ASN A 145 3.93 -21.42 0.26
N GLY A 146 3.21 -22.25 -0.50
CA GLY A 146 2.95 -23.63 -0.14
C GLY A 146 1.83 -24.30 -0.96
N ASN A 147 1.12 -25.23 -0.33
CA ASN A 147 0.24 -26.18 -1.03
C ASN A 147 -1.26 -25.83 -0.97
N GLY A 148 -1.61 -24.55 -0.78
CA GLY A 148 -2.97 -24.05 -0.96
C GLY A 148 -4.00 -24.50 0.09
N GLN A 149 -3.62 -24.62 1.37
CA GLN A 149 -4.57 -24.97 2.43
C GLN A 149 -5.67 -23.89 2.56
N PRO A 150 -6.90 -24.22 2.98
CA PRO A 150 -7.94 -23.20 3.08
C PRO A 150 -7.60 -22.10 4.12
N ILE A 151 -7.91 -20.83 3.80
CA ILE A 151 -7.90 -19.74 4.78
C ILE A 151 -9.05 -19.97 5.78
N THR A 152 -8.70 -20.34 7.01
CA THR A 152 -9.64 -20.50 8.13
C THR A 152 -10.10 -19.15 8.67
N GLU A 153 -11.14 -19.13 9.51
CA GLU A 153 -11.67 -17.87 10.06
C GLU A 153 -10.78 -17.19 11.08
N ALA A 154 -9.90 -17.94 11.75
CA ALA A 154 -8.85 -17.34 12.57
C ALA A 154 -7.83 -16.58 11.70
N ILE A 155 -7.40 -17.20 10.59
CA ILE A 155 -6.47 -16.59 9.64
C ILE A 155 -7.13 -15.38 8.95
N ALA A 156 -8.40 -15.51 8.56
CA ALA A 156 -9.15 -14.48 7.85
C ALA A 156 -9.29 -13.15 8.61
N LYS A 157 -9.10 -13.17 9.93
CA LYS A 157 -9.19 -12.02 10.84
C LYS A 157 -7.83 -11.51 11.33
N THR A 158 -6.74 -12.20 10.98
CA THR A 158 -5.40 -11.81 11.40
C THR A 158 -4.70 -11.09 10.25
N PRO A 159 -4.00 -9.96 10.49
CA PRO A 159 -3.18 -9.32 9.47
C PRO A 159 -2.14 -10.27 8.87
N GLN A 160 -1.98 -10.24 7.54
CA GLN A 160 -1.06 -11.11 6.79
C GLN A 160 -0.44 -10.35 5.62
N GLU A 161 0.66 -10.87 5.09
CA GLU A 161 1.10 -10.53 3.73
C GLU A 161 0.22 -11.30 2.73
N LEU A 162 -0.39 -10.55 1.81
CA LEU A 162 -1.46 -11.04 0.94
C LEU A 162 -1.17 -10.71 -0.51
N TRP A 163 -1.54 -11.63 -1.38
CA TRP A 163 -1.53 -11.41 -2.82
C TRP A 163 -2.65 -12.20 -3.50
N SER A 164 -3.14 -11.70 -4.63
CA SER A 164 -4.06 -12.44 -5.48
C SER A 164 -3.34 -13.05 -6.66
N PHE A 165 -3.64 -14.30 -7.00
CA PHE A 165 -3.12 -14.90 -8.22
C PHE A 165 -3.60 -14.10 -9.45
N PRO A 166 -2.72 -13.81 -10.42
CA PRO A 166 -3.11 -13.08 -11.61
C PRO A 166 -4.31 -13.71 -12.32
N ALA A 167 -5.32 -12.90 -12.62
CA ALA A 167 -6.57 -13.35 -13.24
C ALA A 167 -6.96 -12.46 -14.42
N GLY A 168 -7.86 -12.96 -15.28
CA GLY A 168 -8.25 -12.29 -16.52
C GLY A 168 -7.71 -12.98 -17.77
N LYS A 169 -7.88 -12.34 -18.92
CA LYS A 169 -7.56 -12.89 -20.24
C LYS A 169 -6.64 -11.93 -21.02
N SER A 170 -5.44 -11.67 -20.49
CA SER A 170 -4.42 -10.80 -21.09
C SER A 170 -4.88 -9.34 -21.33
N PRO A 171 -4.42 -8.35 -20.54
CA PRO A 171 -3.45 -8.50 -19.46
C PRO A 171 -4.07 -9.25 -18.28
N PHE A 172 -3.21 -9.78 -17.41
CA PHE A 172 -3.60 -10.42 -16.17
C PHE A 172 -3.50 -9.43 -15.03
N TYR A 173 -4.50 -9.41 -14.17
CA TYR A 173 -4.64 -8.45 -13.08
C TYR A 173 -4.40 -9.14 -11.75
N SER A 174 -3.65 -8.49 -10.89
CA SER A 174 -3.35 -8.96 -9.54
C SER A 174 -3.34 -7.80 -8.56
N MET A 175 -3.32 -8.15 -7.28
CA MET A 175 -3.17 -7.23 -6.17
C MET A 175 -2.26 -7.84 -5.14
N ARG A 176 -1.54 -7.02 -4.37
CA ARG A 176 -0.75 -7.49 -3.22
C ARG A 176 -0.56 -6.41 -2.18
N THR A 177 -0.37 -6.80 -0.93
CA THR A 177 0.24 -5.92 0.07
C THR A 177 1.70 -5.65 -0.32
N ILE A 178 2.19 -4.45 -0.06
CA ILE A 178 3.50 -3.98 -0.51
C ILE A 178 4.35 -3.65 0.71
N ASN A 179 5.55 -4.23 0.76
CA ASN A 179 6.58 -3.91 1.74
C ASN A 179 7.52 -2.81 1.21
N SER A 180 8.45 -2.34 2.03
CA SER A 180 9.41 -1.28 1.71
C SER A 180 10.22 -1.57 0.46
N GLN A 181 10.74 -2.80 0.33
CA GLN A 181 11.57 -3.19 -0.81
C GLN A 181 10.80 -3.16 -2.13
N ALA A 182 9.56 -3.68 -2.15
CA ALA A 182 8.72 -3.66 -3.33
C ALA A 182 8.27 -2.24 -3.69
N ALA A 183 7.96 -1.40 -2.70
CA ALA A 183 7.61 0.01 -2.89
C ALA A 183 8.75 0.77 -3.58
N ASN A 184 9.99 0.59 -3.12
CA ASN A 184 11.16 1.26 -3.68
C ASN A 184 11.40 0.95 -5.17
N ARG A 185 10.94 -0.20 -5.66
CA ARG A 185 11.03 -0.57 -7.10
C ARG A 185 9.99 0.15 -7.94
N ILE A 186 8.86 0.54 -7.36
CA ILE A 186 7.77 1.29 -8.01
C ILE A 186 8.12 2.78 -7.96
N ASN A 187 8.47 3.29 -6.78
CA ASN A 187 8.87 4.66 -6.56
C ASN A 187 9.75 4.76 -5.30
N ALA A 188 11.03 5.06 -5.48
CA ALA A 188 12.02 5.14 -4.40
C ALA A 188 11.75 6.25 -3.36
N ALA A 189 10.85 7.20 -3.64
CA ALA A 189 10.45 8.22 -2.69
C ALA A 189 9.32 7.77 -1.76
N ILE A 190 8.70 6.61 -2.01
CA ILE A 190 7.59 6.09 -1.22
C ILE A 190 8.09 5.05 -0.22
N ILE A 191 7.82 5.32 1.05
CA ILE A 191 8.13 4.42 2.16
C ILE A 191 6.88 3.61 2.48
N CYS A 192 7.04 2.29 2.52
CA CYS A 192 6.01 1.37 2.98
C CYS A 192 6.50 0.58 4.19
N ASN A 193 5.62 0.36 5.15
CA ASN A 193 5.88 -0.43 6.35
C ASN A 193 5.90 -1.92 6.00
N ASP A 194 6.84 -2.66 6.59
CA ASP A 194 6.98 -4.10 6.40
C ASP A 194 6.06 -4.92 7.31
N THR A 195 5.37 -4.27 8.26
CA THR A 195 4.47 -4.93 9.19
C THR A 195 3.17 -5.30 8.49
N ALA A 196 2.80 -6.59 8.56
CA ALA A 196 1.50 -7.06 8.08
C ALA A 196 0.35 -6.32 8.80
N TYR A 197 -0.56 -5.74 8.02
CA TYR A 197 -1.64 -4.91 8.53
C TYR A 197 -3.02 -5.26 7.98
N MET A 198 -3.07 -5.85 6.77
CA MET A 198 -4.32 -6.16 6.10
C MET A 198 -4.76 -7.58 6.43
N THR A 199 -6.02 -7.75 6.83
CA THR A 199 -6.61 -9.08 7.00
C THR A 199 -7.06 -9.64 5.65
N PRO A 200 -7.11 -10.97 5.48
CA PRO A 200 -7.64 -11.57 4.25
C PRO A 200 -9.05 -11.09 3.91
N ASN A 201 -9.93 -10.93 4.90
CA ASN A 201 -11.30 -10.45 4.67
C ASN A 201 -11.33 -9.01 4.12
N GLU A 202 -10.45 -8.14 4.61
CA GLU A 202 -10.35 -6.77 4.09
C GLU A 202 -9.80 -6.74 2.67
N PHE A 203 -8.73 -7.49 2.41
CA PHE A 203 -8.14 -7.63 1.08
C PHE A 203 -9.15 -8.15 0.05
N ILE A 204 -9.96 -9.14 0.42
CA ILE A 204 -11.01 -9.71 -0.43
C ILE A 204 -12.04 -8.66 -0.85
N LYS A 205 -12.45 -7.74 0.04
CA LYS A 205 -13.37 -6.66 -0.32
C LYS A 205 -12.79 -5.78 -1.43
N ILE A 206 -11.49 -5.47 -1.36
CA ILE A 206 -10.79 -4.68 -2.38
C ILE A 206 -10.79 -5.45 -3.71
N VAL A 207 -10.39 -6.73 -3.71
CA VAL A 207 -10.39 -7.60 -4.91
C VAL A 207 -11.78 -7.69 -5.54
N GLN A 208 -12.82 -7.90 -4.74
CA GLN A 208 -14.20 -8.02 -5.23
C GLN A 208 -14.74 -6.70 -5.78
N SER A 209 -14.18 -5.57 -5.36
CA SER A 209 -14.59 -4.23 -5.80
C SER A 209 -13.89 -3.76 -7.08
N LEU A 210 -12.98 -4.55 -7.66
CA LEU A 210 -12.33 -4.19 -8.91
C LEU A 210 -13.35 -3.93 -10.00
N ASP A 211 -13.15 -2.84 -10.73
CA ASP A 211 -13.98 -2.44 -11.87
C ASP A 211 -13.11 -1.71 -12.90
N TRP A 212 -13.62 -1.57 -14.13
CA TRP A 212 -12.91 -0.86 -15.18
C TRP A 212 -12.85 0.64 -14.88
N LEU A 213 -11.66 1.22 -15.08
CA LEU A 213 -11.47 2.66 -15.14
C LEU A 213 -12.29 3.23 -16.30
N ARG A 214 -13.18 4.18 -15.98
CA ARG A 214 -14.02 4.88 -16.97
C ARG A 214 -13.27 6.05 -17.62
#